data_AF-A0AAU6PFK9-F1
#
_entry.id   AF-A0AAU6PFK9-F1
#
_cell.length_a   1.000
_cell.length_b   1.000
_cell.length_c   1.000
_cell.angle_alpha   90.00
_cell.angle_beta   90.00
_cell.angle_gamma   90.00
#
_symmetry.space_group_name_H-M   'P 1'
#
loop_
_entity.id
_entity.type
_entity.pdbx_description
1 polymer ?
#
loop_
_entity_poly.entity_id
_entity_poly.type
_entity_poly.pdbx_seq_one_letter_code
_entity_poly.pdbx_strand_id
1 'polypeptide(L)'
;MDKYPTWQDSAIQPNEKVSVVGEDIIQSEQESELSAIELKAIKAQLTKARTQLILDSPFLGNLVLRLPLIAADSWCKTSATDAKSFYYNPKFIDALNNPQIKFVLIHEALHCALTHFARRGNRVKYK
;
A
#
# COMPACT_ATOMS: atom_id res chain seq x y z
N MET A 1 -28.06 -23.22 -38.41
CA MET A 1 -28.28 -22.43 -37.18
C MET A 1 -29.64 -22.82 -36.60
N ASP A 2 -29.94 -22.56 -35.33
CA ASP A 2 -31.21 -22.91 -34.62
C ASP A 2 -31.32 -24.30 -34.00
N LYS A 3 -30.29 -24.73 -33.26
CA LYS A 3 -30.33 -26.00 -32.49
C LYS A 3 -30.04 -25.85 -30.99
N TYR A 4 -30.34 -24.69 -30.40
CA TYR A 4 -30.25 -24.51 -28.95
C TYR A 4 -31.46 -23.72 -28.40
N PRO A 5 -32.06 -24.16 -27.28
CA PRO A 5 -33.15 -23.43 -26.67
C PRO A 5 -32.60 -22.14 -26.02
N THR A 6 -33.13 -20.99 -26.43
CA THR A 6 -32.85 -19.71 -25.77
C THR A 6 -33.65 -19.63 -24.48
N TRP A 7 -32.96 -19.35 -23.38
CA TRP A 7 -33.58 -19.10 -22.08
C TRP A 7 -34.55 -17.91 -22.21
N GLN A 8 -35.83 -18.11 -21.89
CA GLN A 8 -36.78 -17.01 -21.75
C GLN A 8 -36.76 -16.58 -20.29
N ASP A 9 -36.28 -15.36 -20.03
CA ASP A 9 -36.32 -14.68 -18.73
C ASP A 9 -37.78 -14.39 -18.34
N SER A 10 -38.49 -15.42 -17.92
CA SER A 10 -39.68 -15.22 -17.10
C SER A 10 -39.14 -14.75 -15.76
N ALA A 11 -39.40 -13.49 -15.40
CA ALA A 11 -38.90 -12.87 -14.18
C ALA A 11 -39.35 -13.68 -12.93
N ILE A 12 -38.50 -14.61 -12.51
CA ILE A 12 -38.68 -15.37 -11.27
C ILE A 12 -38.41 -14.37 -10.14
N GLN A 13 -39.48 -13.86 -9.54
CA GLN A 13 -39.38 -13.11 -8.30
C GLN A 13 -39.14 -14.12 -7.17
N PRO A 14 -38.05 -14.01 -6.39
CA PRO A 14 -37.82 -14.90 -5.27
C PRO A 14 -38.88 -14.60 -4.20
N ASN A 15 -39.82 -15.51 -3.99
CA ASN A 15 -40.89 -15.32 -3.00
C ASN A 15 -40.40 -15.48 -1.55
N GLU A 16 -39.14 -15.85 -1.33
CA GLU A 16 -38.60 -16.02 0.01
C GLU A 16 -37.12 -15.68 0.06
N LYS A 17 -36.74 -14.91 1.07
CA LYS A 17 -35.35 -14.54 1.35
C LYS A 17 -34.68 -15.76 1.99
N VAL A 18 -34.06 -16.61 1.18
CA VAL A 18 -33.33 -17.78 1.70
C VAL A 18 -32.02 -17.29 2.28
N SER A 19 -31.88 -17.33 3.62
CA SER A 19 -30.59 -17.12 4.28
C SER A 19 -29.81 -18.44 4.27
N VAL A 20 -28.54 -18.36 3.89
CA VAL A 20 -27.63 -19.51 3.96
C VAL A 20 -27.00 -19.52 5.34
N VAL A 21 -27.16 -20.62 6.08
CA VAL A 21 -26.55 -20.79 7.41
C VAL A 21 -25.04 -20.65 7.28
N GLY A 22 -24.47 -19.57 7.80
CA GLY A 22 -23.02 -19.30 7.77
C GLY A 22 -22.60 -17.88 7.33
N GLU A 23 -23.54 -17.01 6.93
CA GLU A 23 -23.23 -15.61 6.58
C GLU A 23 -22.63 -14.80 7.77
N ASP A 24 -22.84 -15.26 9.00
CA ASP A 24 -22.33 -14.63 10.23
C ASP A 24 -20.83 -14.89 10.51
N ILE A 25 -20.15 -15.69 9.68
CA ILE A 25 -18.75 -16.10 9.92
C ILE A 25 -17.74 -15.10 9.32
N ILE A 26 -18.20 -14.16 8.47
CA ILE A 26 -17.35 -13.08 8.00
C ILE A 26 -17.24 -12.05 9.14
N GLN A 27 -16.25 -12.27 10.01
CA GLN A 27 -15.74 -11.20 10.88
C GLN A 27 -15.37 -10.04 9.96
N SER A 28 -16.21 -9.00 9.94
CA SER A 28 -15.90 -7.72 9.34
C SER A 28 -14.50 -7.34 9.82
N GLU A 29 -13.53 -7.29 8.91
CA GLU A 29 -12.17 -6.87 9.21
C GLU A 29 -12.28 -5.55 9.98
N GLN A 30 -11.98 -5.58 11.28
CA GLN A 30 -11.95 -4.38 12.08
C GLN A 30 -10.84 -3.51 11.52
N GLU A 31 -11.22 -2.49 10.75
CA GLU A 31 -10.32 -1.46 10.30
C GLU A 31 -9.92 -0.64 11.53
N SER A 32 -8.97 -1.18 12.29
CA SER A 32 -8.49 -0.54 13.52
C SER A 32 -7.79 0.74 13.12
N GLU A 33 -8.42 1.89 13.40
CA GLU A 33 -7.74 3.17 13.30
C GLU A 33 -6.54 3.15 14.25
N LEU A 34 -5.35 3.46 13.74
CA LEU A 34 -4.16 3.56 14.60
C LEU A 34 -4.31 4.75 15.54
N SER A 35 -3.93 4.55 16.79
CA SER A 35 -3.83 5.65 17.75
C SER A 35 -2.74 6.63 17.33
N ALA A 36 -2.91 7.90 17.71
CA ALA A 36 -1.91 8.95 17.45
C ALA A 36 -0.53 8.62 18.05
N ILE A 37 -0.49 7.81 19.11
CA ILE A 37 0.73 7.37 19.79
C ILE A 37 1.50 6.38 18.90
N GLU A 38 0.81 5.39 18.32
CA GLU A 38 1.41 4.41 17.42
C GLU A 38 1.97 5.07 16.16
N LEU A 39 1.23 6.00 15.55
CA LEU A 39 1.71 6.78 14.41
C LEU A 39 2.99 7.56 14.74
N LYS A 40 3.08 8.14 15.93
CA LYS A 40 4.28 8.84 16.39
C LYS A 40 5.46 7.88 16.58
N ALA A 41 5.23 6.69 17.12
CA ALA A 41 6.25 5.66 17.29
C ALA A 41 6.80 5.18 15.93
N ILE A 42 5.93 4.90 14.96
CA ILE A 42 6.30 4.50 13.61
C ILE A 42 7.11 5.60 12.91
N LYS A 43 6.68 6.86 13.03
CA LYS A 43 7.45 8.00 12.52
C LYS A 43 8.83 8.11 13.16
N ALA A 44 8.95 7.79 14.45
CA ALA A 44 10.24 7.75 15.15
C ALA A 44 11.14 6.62 14.64
N GLN A 45 10.59 5.43 14.37
CA GLN A 45 11.33 4.32 13.74
C GLN A 45 11.88 4.72 12.37
N LEU A 46 11.05 5.33 11.51
CA LEU A 46 11.47 5.85 10.21
C LEU A 46 12.57 6.92 10.35
N THR A 47 12.42 7.83 11.31
CA THR A 47 13.42 8.87 11.58
C THR A 47 14.76 8.26 12.02
N LYS A 48 14.72 7.27 12.92
CA LYS A 48 15.92 6.52 13.35
C LYS A 48 16.60 5.83 12.16
N ALA A 49 15.84 5.16 11.29
CA ALA A 49 16.38 4.51 10.11
C ALA A 49 17.04 5.52 9.14
N ARG A 50 16.43 6.70 8.94
CA ARG A 50 17.02 7.79 8.15
C ARG A 50 18.35 8.28 8.74
N THR A 51 18.41 8.50 10.05
CA THR A 51 19.64 8.91 10.73
C THR A 51 20.74 7.87 10.55
N GLN A 52 20.42 6.58 10.71
CA GLN A 52 21.39 5.51 10.48
C GLN A 52 21.87 5.47 9.02
N LEU A 53 20.99 5.67 8.05
CA LEU A 53 21.39 5.72 6.63
C LEU A 53 22.37 6.86 6.32
N ILE A 54 22.26 8.00 7.01
CA ILE A 54 23.22 9.11 6.84
C ILE A 54 24.62 8.70 7.31
N LEU A 55 24.70 7.94 8.41
CA LEU A 55 25.97 7.48 8.98
C LEU A 55 26.57 6.32 8.16
N ASP A 56 25.74 5.34 7.82
CA ASP A 56 26.18 4.10 7.15
C ASP A 56 26.42 4.31 5.64
N SER A 57 25.64 5.17 4.99
CA SER A 57 25.63 5.34 3.53
C SER A 57 25.20 6.76 3.15
N PRO A 58 26.08 7.77 3.34
CA PRO A 58 25.72 9.19 3.26
C PRO A 58 24.99 9.61 1.98
N PHE A 59 25.41 9.05 0.82
CA PHE A 59 24.75 9.34 -0.46
C PHE A 59 23.27 8.92 -0.45
N LEU A 60 22.98 7.69 -0.02
CA LEU A 60 21.61 7.19 0.05
C LEU A 60 20.81 7.91 1.15
N GLY A 61 21.42 8.13 2.32
CA GLY A 61 20.80 8.90 3.40
C GLY A 61 20.35 10.29 2.94
N ASN A 62 21.18 11.00 2.17
CA ASN A 62 20.84 12.31 1.62
C ASN A 62 19.65 12.27 0.64
N LEU A 63 19.51 11.20 -0.15
CA LEU A 63 18.35 11.02 -1.03
C LEU A 63 17.05 10.84 -0.21
N VAL A 64 17.08 9.94 0.79
CA VAL A 64 15.92 9.70 1.66
C VAL A 64 15.54 10.95 2.47
N LEU A 65 16.52 11.78 2.83
CA LEU A 65 16.26 13.02 3.57
C LEU A 65 15.44 14.05 2.79
N ARG A 66 15.49 14.02 1.46
CA ARG A 66 14.75 14.96 0.60
C ARG A 66 13.27 14.65 0.48
N LEU A 67 12.83 13.45 0.86
CA LEU A 67 11.43 13.05 0.80
C LEU A 67 10.76 13.26 2.17
N PRO A 68 9.74 14.14 2.28
CA PRO A 68 8.90 14.24 3.47
C PRO A 68 8.13 12.94 3.72
N LEU A 69 8.04 12.51 4.97
CA LEU A 69 7.30 11.31 5.37
C LEU A 69 5.83 11.66 5.56
N ILE A 70 4.94 11.02 4.80
CA ILE A 70 3.50 11.18 4.86
C ILE A 70 2.87 9.81 5.12
N ALA A 71 2.12 9.69 6.22
CA ALA A 71 1.31 8.50 6.46
C ALA A 71 0.18 8.47 5.43
N ALA A 72 0.03 7.34 4.75
CA ALA A 72 -0.99 7.13 3.74
C ALA A 72 -2.14 6.28 4.28
N ASP A 73 -3.33 6.53 3.73
CA ASP A 73 -4.54 5.77 4.03
C ASP A 73 -4.57 4.45 3.24
N SER A 74 -5.76 3.85 3.13
CA SER A 74 -6.00 2.54 2.52
C SER A 74 -5.56 2.39 1.05
N TRP A 75 -5.33 3.49 0.32
CA TRP A 75 -4.84 3.43 -1.07
C TRP A 75 -3.42 2.88 -1.18
N CYS A 76 -2.60 3.06 -0.14
CA CYS A 76 -1.23 2.58 -0.11
C CYS A 76 -1.16 1.29 0.72
N LYS A 77 -0.87 0.17 0.06
CA LYS A 77 -0.69 -1.12 0.76
C LYS A 77 0.66 -1.23 1.46
N THR A 78 1.70 -0.59 0.92
CA THR A 78 3.07 -0.68 1.40
C THR A 78 3.71 0.70 1.51
N SER A 79 4.45 1.13 0.48
CA SER A 79 5.07 2.44 0.33
C SER A 79 4.85 2.94 -1.10
N ALA A 80 4.96 4.25 -1.28
CA ALA A 80 4.93 4.88 -2.58
C ALA A 80 5.66 6.22 -2.57
N THR A 81 5.97 6.73 -3.75
CA THR A 81 6.45 8.11 -3.92
C THR A 81 5.86 8.74 -5.18
N ASP A 82 5.57 10.04 -5.10
CA ASP A 82 5.17 10.91 -6.21
C ASP A 82 6.36 11.74 -6.74
N ALA A 83 7.58 11.29 -6.45
CA ALA A 83 8.84 12.01 -6.65
C ALA A 83 9.06 13.25 -5.76
N LYS A 84 8.13 13.58 -4.86
CA LYS A 84 8.25 14.71 -3.92
C LYS A 84 8.19 14.25 -2.47
N SER A 85 7.35 13.27 -2.17
CA SER A 85 7.07 12.76 -0.84
C SER A 85 7.22 11.25 -0.77
N PHE A 86 7.49 10.75 0.43
CA PHE A 86 7.48 9.33 0.76
C PHE A 86 6.19 9.01 1.50
N TYR A 87 5.32 8.27 0.82
CA TYR A 87 4.06 7.77 1.37
C TYR A 87 4.28 6.38 1.93
N TYR A 88 3.72 6.11 3.11
CA TYR A 88 3.81 4.78 3.72
C TYR A 88 2.54 4.41 4.45
N ASN A 89 2.21 3.13 4.40
CA ASN A 89 1.21 2.53 5.27
C ASN A 89 1.81 2.26 6.65
N PRO A 90 1.27 2.85 7.73
CA PRO A 90 1.80 2.65 9.08
C PRO A 90 1.83 1.18 9.53
N LYS A 91 0.76 0.41 9.25
CA LYS A 91 0.69 -1.03 9.62
C LYS A 91 1.77 -1.84 8.90
N PHE A 92 2.04 -1.50 7.64
CA PHE A 92 3.12 -2.14 6.89
C PHE A 92 4.48 -1.84 7.50
N ILE A 93 4.79 -0.57 7.82
CA ILE A 93 6.09 -0.20 8.39
C ILE A 93 6.31 -0.83 9.78
N ASP A 94 5.28 -0.89 10.61
CA ASP A 94 5.37 -1.48 11.95
C ASP A 94 5.71 -2.98 11.92
N ALA A 95 5.29 -3.68 10.86
CA ALA A 95 5.62 -5.09 10.65
C ALA A 95 7.06 -5.34 10.15
N LEU A 96 7.82 -4.30 9.80
CA LEU A 96 9.16 -4.43 9.23
C LEU A 96 10.26 -4.30 10.29
N ASN A 97 11.35 -5.06 10.09
CA ASN A 97 12.58 -4.86 10.84
C ASN A 97 13.41 -3.67 10.29
N ASN A 98 14.39 -3.21 11.05
CA ASN A 98 15.17 -2.03 10.69
C ASN A 98 15.88 -2.11 9.32
N PRO A 99 16.57 -3.22 8.95
CA PRO A 99 17.10 -3.39 7.59
C PRO A 99 16.05 -3.29 6.48
N GLN A 100 14.87 -3.87 6.69
CA GLN A 100 13.76 -3.79 5.74
C GLN A 100 13.23 -2.36 5.60
N ILE A 101 13.11 -1.62 6.71
CA ILE A 101 12.72 -0.20 6.69
C ILE A 101 13.73 0.61 5.88
N LYS A 102 15.03 0.42 6.12
CA LYS A 102 16.10 1.07 5.35
C LYS A 102 15.98 0.75 3.86
N PHE A 103 15.73 -0.52 3.50
CA PHE A 103 15.53 -0.94 2.12
C PHE A 103 14.37 -0.19 1.45
N VAL A 104 13.19 -0.14 2.10
CA VAL A 104 12.00 0.53 1.54
C VAL A 104 12.26 2.03 1.36
N LEU A 105 12.88 2.69 2.34
CA LEU A 105 13.26 4.10 2.24
C LEU A 105 14.19 4.37 1.03
N ILE A 106 15.21 3.52 0.85
CA ILE A 106 16.13 3.62 -0.28
C ILE A 106 15.40 3.34 -1.60
N HIS A 107 14.54 2.32 -1.63
CA HIS A 107 13.80 1.91 -2.83
C HIS A 107 12.99 3.07 -3.42
N GLU A 108 12.20 3.74 -2.59
CA GLU A 108 11.42 4.90 -3.03
C GLU A 108 12.31 6.07 -3.43
N ALA A 109 13.37 6.36 -2.66
CA ALA A 109 14.32 7.42 -3.03
C ALA A 109 15.04 7.16 -4.37
N LEU A 110 15.33 5.89 -4.68
CA LEU A 110 15.92 5.50 -5.95
C LEU A 110 14.94 5.58 -7.11
N HIS A 111 13.64 5.37 -6.90
CA HIS A 111 12.64 5.66 -7.95
C HIS A 111 12.72 7.11 -8.42
N CYS A 112 12.90 8.04 -7.48
CA CYS A 112 13.08 9.46 -7.76
C CYS A 112 14.42 9.73 -8.46
N ALA A 113 15.53 9.28 -7.85
CA ALA A 113 16.88 9.57 -8.33
C ALA A 113 17.16 8.97 -9.73
N LEU A 114 16.62 7.79 -10.01
CA LEU A 114 16.78 7.09 -11.29
C LEU A 114 15.66 7.41 -12.27
N THR A 115 14.87 8.46 -12.01
CA THR A 115 13.81 8.96 -12.88
C THR A 115 12.89 7.86 -13.42
N HIS A 116 12.53 6.91 -12.54
CA HIS A 116 11.77 5.72 -12.92
C HIS A 116 10.49 6.08 -13.68
N PHE A 117 9.78 7.13 -13.23
CA PHE A 117 8.55 7.63 -13.85
C PHE A 117 8.75 8.04 -15.31
N ALA A 118 9.83 8.76 -15.61
CA ALA A 118 10.16 9.17 -16.97
C ALA A 118 10.58 7.97 -17.83
N ARG A 119 11.39 7.07 -17.27
CA ARG A 119 11.86 5.85 -17.97
C ARG A 119 10.73 4.87 -18.27
N ARG A 120 9.71 4.79 -17.42
CA ARG A 120 8.53 3.96 -17.65
C ARG A 120 7.76 4.45 -18.88
N GLY A 121 7.65 5.76 -19.07
CA GLY A 121 6.90 6.36 -20.18
C GLY A 121 5.46 5.83 -20.25
N ASN A 122 5.00 5.57 -21.47
CA ASN A 122 3.64 5.07 -21.76
C ASN A 122 3.55 3.52 -21.81
N ARG A 123 4.51 2.81 -21.20
CA ARG A 123 4.48 1.34 -21.19
C ARG A 123 3.26 0.88 -20.40
N VAL A 124 2.28 0.31 -21.10
CA VAL A 124 1.10 -0.28 -20.50
C VAL A 124 1.51 -1.60 -19.87
N LYS A 125 1.18 -1.80 -18.59
CA LYS A 125 1.40 -3.08 -17.93
C LYS A 125 0.44 -4.08 -18.55
N TYR A 126 0.95 -5.04 -19.34
CA TYR A 126 0.13 -6.18 -19.74
C TYR A 126 -0.30 -6.92 -18.46
N LYS A 127 -1.62 -7.08 -18.32
CA LYS A 127 -2.26 -7.68 -17.16
C LYS A 127 -2.35 -9.19 -17.35
#